data_AF-A0A969NFB1-F1
#
_entry.id   AF-A0A969NFB1-F1
#
_cell.length_a   1.000
_cell.length_b   1.000
_cell.length_c   1.000
_cell.angle_alpha   90.00
_cell.angle_beta   90.00
_cell.angle_gamma   90.00
#
_symmetry.space_group_name_H-M   'P 1'
#
loop_
_entity.id
_entity.type
_entity.pdbx_description
1 polymer ?
#
loop_
_entity_poly.entity_id
_entity_poly.type
_entity_poly.pdbx_seq_one_letter_code
_entity_poly.pdbx_strand_id
1 'polypeptide(L)'
;MTKIIKFLFSIFISYNAIAQQTLLEKPEYDVIKSSIFDDSSPYFYPNLYNRYIEADTSLTINDFRYLYYGYTFQSKYVPNQESKYESQ
;
A
#
# COMPACT_ATOMS: atom_id res chain seq x y z
N MET A 1 -35.84 0.25 33.54
CA MET A 1 -35.13 1.30 32.78
C MET A 1 -33.63 1.04 32.68
N THR A 2 -32.93 0.72 33.77
CA THR A 2 -31.48 0.38 33.77
C THR A 2 -31.08 -0.80 32.88
N LYS A 3 -31.94 -1.83 32.72
CA LYS A 3 -31.68 -2.95 31.80
C LYS A 3 -31.67 -2.54 30.32
N ILE A 4 -32.56 -1.62 29.95
CA ILE A 4 -32.66 -1.07 28.59
C ILE A 4 -31.44 -0.19 28.29
N ILE A 5 -31.01 0.61 29.26
CA ILE A 5 -29.81 1.45 29.13
C ILE A 5 -28.55 0.60 28.92
N LYS A 6 -28.39 -0.51 29.68
CA LYS A 6 -27.27 -1.43 29.50
C LYS A 6 -27.30 -2.12 28.14
N PHE A 7 -28.48 -2.47 27.65
CA PHE A 7 -28.65 -3.06 26.32
C PHE A 7 -28.29 -2.09 25.19
N LEU A 8 -28.72 -0.83 25.29
CA LEU A 8 -28.35 0.22 24.33
C LEU A 8 -26.85 0.54 24.36
N PHE A 9 -26.23 0.53 25.54
CA PHE A 9 -24.78 0.70 25.68
C PHE A 9 -23.99 -0.46 25.05
N SER A 10 -24.48 -1.70 25.17
CA SER A 10 -23.88 -2.87 24.51
C SER A 10 -23.93 -2.79 22.99
N ILE A 11 -24.99 -2.19 22.42
CA ILE A 11 -25.14 -2.01 20.97
C ILE A 11 -24.21 -0.90 20.45
N PHE A 12 -23.96 0.14 21.25
CA PHE A 12 -23.07 1.24 20.85
C PHE A 12 -21.60 0.81 20.74
N ILE A 13 -21.15 -0.13 21.57
CA ILE A 13 -19.78 -0.67 21.54
C ILE A 13 -19.53 -1.50 20.27
N SER A 14 -20.52 -2.26 19.79
CA SER A 14 -20.36 -3.13 18.62
C SER A 14 -20.30 -2.40 17.28
N TYR A 15 -20.72 -1.14 17.19
CA TYR A 15 -20.58 -0.34 15.96
C TYR A 15 -19.12 0.02 15.63
N ASN A 16 -18.21 0.02 16.61
CA ASN A 16 -16.79 0.29 16.38
C ASN A 16 -16.02 -0.92 15.82
N ALA A 17 -16.68 -2.06 15.59
CA ALA A 17 -16.04 -3.28 15.08
C ALA A 17 -15.80 -3.28 13.56
N ILE A 18 -16.28 -2.27 12.82
CA ILE A 18 -16.03 -2.13 11.38
C ILE A 18 -14.74 -1.31 11.16
N ALA A 19 -13.60 -1.85 11.58
CA ALA A 19 -12.30 -1.17 11.45
C ALA A 19 -11.52 -1.55 10.19
N GLN A 20 -11.96 -2.58 9.44
CA GLN A 20 -11.16 -3.16 8.38
C GLN A 20 -11.81 -2.96 7.01
N GLN A 21 -11.41 -1.89 6.32
CA GLN A 21 -11.60 -1.81 4.87
C GLN A 21 -10.60 -2.77 4.21
N THR A 22 -11.05 -3.97 3.87
CA THR A 22 -10.25 -4.93 3.09
C THR A 22 -10.23 -4.51 1.64
N LEU A 23 -9.37 -3.54 1.29
CA LEU A 23 -9.01 -3.24 -0.10
C LEU A 23 -7.92 -4.23 -0.55
N LEU A 24 -8.33 -5.50 -0.70
CA LEU A 24 -7.48 -6.59 -1.17
C LEU A 24 -7.78 -6.84 -2.64
N GLU A 25 -7.29 -5.92 -3.47
CA GLU A 25 -7.38 -6.01 -4.93
C GLU A 25 -6.09 -6.62 -5.47
N LYS A 26 -6.22 -7.53 -6.44
CA LYS A 26 -5.06 -8.09 -7.15
C LYS A 26 -4.38 -6.96 -7.96
N PRO A 27 -3.05 -6.79 -7.88
CA PRO A 27 -2.35 -5.80 -8.68
C PRO A 27 -2.39 -6.14 -10.19
N GLU A 28 -2.73 -5.14 -10.99
CA GLU A 28 -2.68 -5.18 -12.46
C GLU A 28 -1.26 -4.81 -12.93
N TYR A 29 -0.35 -5.79 -12.98
CA TYR A 29 1.08 -5.54 -13.25
C TYR A 29 1.36 -4.88 -14.60
N ASP A 30 0.59 -5.15 -15.64
CA ASP A 30 0.77 -4.52 -16.96
C ASP A 30 0.43 -3.02 -16.93
N VAL A 31 -0.61 -2.66 -16.19
CA VAL A 31 -0.99 -1.25 -15.94
C VAL A 31 0.07 -0.57 -15.10
N ILE A 32 0.55 -1.22 -14.04
CA ILE A 32 1.63 -0.70 -13.20
C ILE A 32 2.87 -0.46 -14.04
N LYS A 33 3.32 -1.46 -14.80
CA LYS A 33 4.51 -1.38 -15.65
C LYS A 33 4.42 -0.22 -16.65
N SER A 34 3.32 -0.11 -17.39
CA SER A 34 3.16 0.97 -18.37
C SER A 34 3.16 2.36 -17.70
N SER A 35 2.44 2.50 -16.59
CA SER A 35 2.31 3.77 -15.87
C SER A 35 3.62 4.25 -15.22
N ILE A 36 4.49 3.35 -14.77
CA ILE A 36 5.76 3.74 -14.11
C ILE A 36 6.85 4.18 -15.10
N PHE A 37 6.69 3.84 -16.40
CA PHE A 37 7.60 4.22 -17.47
C PHE A 37 7.12 5.42 -18.30
N ASP A 38 5.86 5.82 -18.15
CA ASP A 38 5.27 7.00 -18.78
C ASP A 38 5.56 8.25 -17.95
N ASP A 39 6.26 9.23 -18.50
CA ASP A 39 6.64 10.48 -17.81
C ASP A 39 5.46 11.44 -17.58
N SER A 40 4.37 11.26 -18.32
CA SER A 40 3.12 12.01 -18.14
C SER A 40 2.21 11.42 -17.05
N SER A 41 2.50 10.18 -16.62
CA SER A 41 1.74 9.50 -15.59
C SER A 41 2.02 10.09 -14.20
N PRO A 42 1.00 10.23 -13.33
CA PRO A 42 1.23 10.58 -11.93
C PRO A 42 2.05 9.52 -11.19
N TYR A 43 2.16 8.31 -11.76
CA TYR A 43 2.92 7.18 -11.21
C TYR A 43 4.30 7.00 -11.84
N PHE A 44 4.78 7.96 -12.64
CA PHE A 44 6.12 7.92 -13.19
C PHE A 44 7.15 7.69 -12.08
N TYR A 45 7.89 6.57 -12.15
CA TYR A 45 8.61 6.05 -10.99
C TYR A 45 9.59 7.05 -10.36
N PRO A 46 10.42 7.78 -11.14
CA PRO A 46 11.35 8.75 -10.58
C PRO A 46 10.65 9.84 -9.75
N ASN A 47 9.54 10.39 -10.24
CA ASN A 47 8.80 11.45 -9.55
C ASN A 47 8.10 10.89 -8.30
N LEU A 48 7.46 9.73 -8.44
CA LEU A 48 6.77 9.07 -7.34
C LEU A 48 7.74 8.69 -6.21
N TYR A 49 8.92 8.18 -6.56
CA TYR A 49 9.96 7.83 -5.61
C TYR A 49 10.55 9.06 -4.91
N ASN A 50 10.74 10.17 -5.64
CA ASN A 50 11.21 11.41 -5.02
C ASN A 50 10.22 11.92 -3.96
N ARG A 51 8.92 11.94 -4.27
CA ARG A 51 7.86 12.28 -3.29
C ARG A 51 7.91 11.39 -2.05
N TYR A 52 8.16 10.09 -2.24
CA TYR A 52 8.33 9.15 -1.12
C TYR A 52 9.54 9.49 -0.24
N ILE A 53 10.70 9.78 -0.84
CA ILE A 53 11.92 10.14 -0.11
C ILE A 53 11.78 11.48 0.63
N GLU A 54 11.00 12.41 0.08
CA GLU A 54 10.67 13.69 0.71
C GLU A 54 9.61 13.58 1.82
N ALA A 55 9.14 12.37 2.11
CA ALA A 55 8.08 12.10 3.09
C ALA A 55 6.79 12.90 2.82
N ASP A 56 6.41 13.01 1.54
CA ASP A 56 5.16 13.65 1.11
C ASP A 56 3.94 13.00 1.78
N THR A 57 3.28 13.76 2.65
CA THR A 57 2.12 13.30 3.43
C THR A 57 0.85 13.18 2.60
N SER A 58 0.84 13.66 1.36
CA SER A 58 -0.27 13.53 0.42
C SER A 58 -0.28 12.19 -0.32
N LEU A 59 0.74 11.34 -0.15
CA LEU A 59 0.80 10.02 -0.78
C LEU A 59 -0.38 9.13 -0.33
N THR A 60 -1.05 8.59 -1.32
CA THR A 60 -2.20 7.69 -1.16
C THR A 60 -1.76 6.24 -1.09
N ILE A 61 -2.66 5.36 -0.65
CA ILE A 61 -2.42 3.90 -0.70
C ILE A 61 -2.08 3.40 -2.11
N ASN A 62 -2.64 4.02 -3.15
CA ASN A 62 -2.35 3.65 -4.53
C ASN A 62 -0.93 4.06 -4.92
N ASP A 63 -0.46 5.24 -4.51
CA ASP A 63 0.93 5.65 -4.73
C ASP A 63 1.91 4.62 -4.14
N PHE A 64 1.65 4.17 -2.91
CA PHE A 64 2.46 3.12 -2.27
C PHE A 64 2.39 1.78 -3.00
N ARG A 65 1.24 1.42 -3.59
CA ARG A 65 1.11 0.21 -4.43
C ARG A 65 1.99 0.31 -5.68
N TYR A 66 1.99 1.45 -6.38
CA TYR A 66 2.85 1.66 -7.54
C TYR A 66 4.33 1.69 -7.16
N LEU A 67 4.70 2.27 -6.01
CA LEU A 67 6.06 2.20 -5.48
C LEU A 67 6.51 0.76 -5.23
N TYR A 68 5.68 -0.02 -4.51
CA TYR A 68 6.01 -1.37 -4.09
C TYR A 68 6.06 -2.35 -5.27
N TYR A 69 4.96 -2.47 -6.02
CA TYR A 69 4.89 -3.40 -7.16
C TYR A 69 5.74 -2.92 -8.33
N GLY A 70 5.81 -1.60 -8.56
CA GLY A 70 6.64 -1.02 -9.62
C GLY A 70 8.14 -1.18 -9.38
N TYR A 71 8.58 -1.35 -8.12
CA TYR A 71 9.99 -1.61 -7.82
C TYR A 71 10.50 -2.91 -8.47
N THR A 72 9.62 -3.89 -8.68
CA THR A 72 9.97 -5.18 -9.31
C THR A 72 10.48 -5.04 -10.75
N PHE A 73 10.15 -3.94 -11.43
CA PHE A 73 10.60 -3.66 -12.80
C PHE A 73 11.90 -2.83 -12.84
N GLN A 74 12.42 -2.39 -11.69
CA GLN A 74 13.64 -1.61 -11.62
C GLN A 74 14.85 -2.52 -11.76
N SER A 75 15.90 -2.05 -12.44
CA SER A 75 17.13 -2.82 -12.68
C SER A 75 17.85 -3.28 -11.41
N LYS A 76 17.60 -2.61 -10.28
CA LYS A 76 18.16 -2.93 -8.97
C LYS A 76 17.38 -4.02 -8.23
N TYR A 77 16.21 -4.41 -8.72
CA TYR A 77 15.43 -5.47 -8.08
C TYR A 77 16.05 -6.82 -8.39
N VAL A 78 16.41 -7.55 -7.33
CA VAL A 78 16.99 -8.89 -7.42
C VAL A 78 16.13 -9.79 -6.51
N PRO A 79 15.24 -10.63 -7.08
CA PRO A 79 14.25 -11.39 -6.31
C PRO A 79 14.87 -12.33 -5.27
N ASN A 80 15.99 -12.95 -5.61
CA ASN A 80 16.68 -13.95 -4.80
C ASN A 80 18.12 -13.49 -4.55
N GLN A 81 18.31 -12.35 -3.86
CA GLN A 81 19.66 -12.02 -3.40
C GLN A 81 20.07 -13.06 -2.36
N GLU A 82 21.02 -13.91 -2.74
CA GLU A 82 21.68 -14.79 -1.79
C GLU A 82 22.32 -13.94 -0.69
N SER A 83 22.12 -14.35 0.56
CA SER A 83 22.77 -13.71 1.68
C SER A 83 24.27 -13.96 1.59
N LYS A 84 25.08 -12.96 1.97
CA LYS A 84 26.54 -13.13 2.02
C LYS A 84 27.00 -14.21 3.03
N TYR A 85 26.07 -14.76 3.81
CA TYR A 85 26.32 -15.72 4.89
C TYR A 85 25.83 -17.12 4.55
N GLU A 86 25.19 -17.36 3.41
CA GLU A 86 24.67 -18.68 3.03
C GLU A 86 25.76 -19.72 2.69
N SER A 87 26.99 -19.26 2.46
CA SER A 87 28.15 -20.09 2.13
C SER A 87 29.27 -20.04 3.18
N GLN A 88 28.98 -19.63 4.42
CA GLN A 88 29.91 -19.72 5.56
C GLN A 88 29.52 -20.90 6.47
#